data_AF-A0A2T6KGP7-F1
#
_entry.id   AF-A0A2T6KGP7-F1
#
_cell.length_a   1.000
_cell.length_b   1.000
_cell.length_c   1.000
_cell.angle_alpha   90.00
_cell.angle_beta   90.00
_cell.angle_gamma   90.00
#
_symmetry.space_group_name_H-M   'P 1'
#
loop_
_entity.id
_entity.type
_entity.pdbx_description
1 polymer ?
#
loop_
_entity_poly.entity_id
_entity_poly.type
_entity_poly.pdbx_seq_one_letter_code
_entity_poly.pdbx_strand_id
1 'polypeptide(L)'
;MMELKRVAYGVIMAATLIFVRFIDIHVYNMSTFLSIIILILIMVVSYKFVDRSPFFDRQITRNTYYVLNTLIISLLILAFYVIES
;
A
#
# COMPACT_ATOMS: atom_id res chain seq x y z
N MET A 1 -4.55 12.62 -18.29
CA MET A 1 -3.34 12.04 -17.67
C MET A 1 -3.63 11.90 -16.17
N MET A 2 -2.92 11.03 -15.45
CA MET A 2 -3.09 10.80 -14.00
C MET A 2 -1.80 11.17 -13.27
N GLU A 3 -1.88 11.59 -12.03
CA GLU A 3 -0.68 11.82 -11.21
C GLU A 3 -0.08 10.51 -10.72
N LEU A 4 1.24 10.38 -10.80
CA LEU A 4 1.97 9.22 -10.28
C LEU A 4 1.74 9.04 -8.77
N LYS A 5 1.50 10.14 -8.05
CA LYS A 5 1.12 10.19 -6.64
C LYS A 5 -0.05 9.27 -6.30
N ARG A 6 -1.06 9.14 -7.17
CA ARG A 6 -2.19 8.21 -6.95
C ARG A 6 -1.77 6.74 -6.94
N VAL A 7 -0.84 6.37 -7.82
CA VAL A 7 -0.28 5.01 -7.85
C VAL A 7 0.54 4.76 -6.59
N ALA A 8 1.35 5.73 -6.17
CA ALA A 8 2.14 5.63 -4.95
C ALA A 8 1.26 5.39 -3.71
N TYR A 9 0.09 6.05 -3.62
CA TYR A 9 -0.87 5.77 -2.56
C TYR A 9 -1.42 4.35 -2.60
N GLY A 10 -1.72 3.83 -3.79
CA GLY A 10 -2.11 2.43 -3.96
C GLY A 10 -1.02 1.46 -3.49
N VAL A 11 0.24 1.72 -3.85
CA VAL A 11 1.40 0.92 -3.41
C VAL A 11 1.54 0.95 -1.89
N ILE A 12 1.48 2.14 -1.29
CA ILE A 12 1.60 2.31 0.17
C ILE A 12 0.50 1.56 0.90
N MET A 13 -0.74 1.68 0.42
CA MET A 13 -1.88 0.96 0.99
C MET A 13 -1.66 -0.55 0.94
N ALA A 14 -1.31 -1.09 -0.23
CA ALA A 14 -1.06 -2.52 -0.41
C ALA A 14 0.09 -3.01 0.48
N ALA A 15 1.23 -2.31 0.46
CA ALA A 15 2.40 -2.66 1.26
C ALA A 15 2.10 -2.62 2.77
N THR A 16 1.37 -1.60 3.23
CA THR A 16 1.00 -1.47 4.65
C THR A 16 0.06 -2.60 5.08
N LEU A 17 -0.94 -2.93 4.26
CA LEU A 17 -1.85 -4.05 4.52
C LEU A 17 -1.09 -5.38 4.66
N ILE A 18 -0.20 -5.67 3.69
CA ILE A 18 0.64 -6.87 3.70
C ILE A 18 1.50 -6.91 4.97
N PHE A 19 2.15 -5.80 5.29
CA PHE A 19 3.03 -5.71 6.45
C PHE A 19 2.29 -5.93 7.76
N VAL A 20 1.17 -5.24 7.98
CA VAL A 20 0.37 -5.39 9.21
C VAL A 20 -0.16 -6.82 9.33
N ARG A 21 -0.69 -7.40 8.23
CA ARG A 21 -1.20 -8.77 8.23
C ARG A 21 -0.10 -9.80 8.50
N PHE A 22 1.09 -9.60 7.95
CA PHE A 22 2.24 -10.45 8.20
C PHE A 22 2.60 -10.46 9.69
N ILE A 23 2.67 -9.29 10.34
CA ILE A 23 3.00 -9.21 11.77
C ILE A 23 1.90 -9.85 12.62
N ASP A 24 0.63 -9.59 12.31
CA ASP A 24 -0.53 -10.15 12.99
C ASP A 24 -0.50 -11.69 13.01
N ILE A 25 -0.13 -12.32 11.89
CA ILE A 25 -0.08 -13.78 11.77
C ILE A 25 1.23 -14.36 12.35
N HIS A 26 2.38 -13.79 12.02
CA HIS A 26 3.68 -14.46 12.24
C HIS A 26 4.42 -13.99 13.49
N VAL A 27 4.15 -12.79 13.99
CA VAL A 27 4.91 -12.21 15.10
C VAL A 27 4.09 -12.22 16.38
N TYR A 28 2.86 -11.73 16.32
CA TYR A 28 1.97 -11.66 17.48
C TYR A 28 0.52 -11.43 17.05
N ASN A 29 -0.41 -12.19 17.63
CA ASN A 29 -1.85 -12.06 17.39
C ASN A 29 -2.35 -10.70 17.89
N MET A 30 -2.50 -9.76 16.95
CA MET A 30 -2.90 -8.41 17.29
C MET A 30 -4.42 -8.32 17.40
N SER A 31 -4.90 -7.57 18.40
CA SER A 31 -6.29 -7.15 18.39
C SER A 31 -6.55 -6.31 17.13
N THR A 32 -7.68 -6.55 16.48
CA THR A 32 -8.12 -5.82 15.28
C THR A 32 -8.01 -4.30 15.45
N PHE A 33 -8.33 -3.79 16.64
CA PHE A 33 -8.18 -2.37 16.95
C PHE A 33 -6.74 -1.87 16.84
N LEU A 34 -5.79 -2.63 17.39
CA LEU A 34 -4.37 -2.28 17.34
C LEU A 34 -3.86 -2.31 15.89
N SER A 35 -4.24 -3.34 15.13
CA SER A 35 -3.86 -3.50 13.72
C SER A 35 -4.32 -2.31 12.87
N ILE A 36 -5.56 -1.84 13.09
CA ILE A 36 -6.09 -0.66 12.40
C ILE A 36 -5.32 0.60 12.78
N ILE A 37 -5.01 0.81 14.06
CA ILE A 37 -4.24 1.99 14.51
C ILE A 37 -2.86 2.01 13.85
N ILE A 38 -2.15 0.88 13.86
CA ILE A 38 -0.83 0.76 13.23
C ILE A 38 -0.92 1.02 11.73
N LEU A 39 -1.93 0.45 11.07
CA LEU A 39 -2.15 0.63 9.64
C LEU A 39 -2.37 2.10 9.29
N ILE A 40 -3.25 2.80 10.01
CA ILE A 40 -3.50 4.23 9.81
C ILE A 40 -2.22 5.05 10.06
N LEU A 41 -1.48 4.73 11.13
CA LEU A 41 -0.27 5.46 11.48
C LEU A 41 0.79 5.34 10.39
N ILE A 42 1.05 4.13 9.89
CA ILE A 42 1.99 3.89 8.79
C ILE A 42 1.52 4.61 7.51
N MET A 43 0.23 4.54 7.18
CA MET A 43 -0.33 5.22 6.02
C MET A 43 -0.14 6.73 6.08
N VAL A 44 -0.51 7.38 7.19
CA VAL A 44 -0.40 8.84 7.36
C VAL A 44 1.05 9.30 7.21
N VAL A 45 1.98 8.59 7.86
CA VAL A 45 3.40 8.89 7.77
C VAL A 45 3.89 8.74 6.34
N SER A 46 3.57 7.63 5.69
CA SER A 46 4.01 7.32 4.32
C SER A 46 3.45 8.30 3.29
N TYR A 47 2.17 8.67 3.40
CA TYR A 47 1.55 9.68 2.52
C TYR A 47 2.20 11.04 2.68
N LYS A 48 2.51 11.45 3.91
CA LYS A 48 3.23 12.71 4.16
C LYS A 48 4.62 12.73 3.52
N PHE A 49 5.29 11.58 3.43
CA PHE A 49 6.56 11.46 2.71
C PHE A 49 6.38 11.59 1.19
N VAL A 50 5.35 10.95 0.62
CA VAL A 50 5.04 11.08 -0.81
C VAL A 50 4.64 12.51 -1.17
N ASP A 51 3.85 13.16 -0.33
CA ASP A 51 3.38 14.52 -0.58
C ASP A 51 4.50 15.56 -0.57
N ARG A 52 5.56 15.33 0.20
CA ARG A 52 6.73 16.20 0.26
C ARG A 52 7.69 16.02 -0.93
N SER A 53 7.54 14.95 -1.71
CA SER A 53 8.49 14.62 -2.77
C SER A 53 7.96 15.07 -4.14
N PRO A 54 8.64 16.01 -4.84
CA PRO A 54 8.21 16.49 -6.16
C PRO A 54 8.35 15.42 -7.25
N PHE A 55 8.98 14.28 -6.94
CA PHE A 55 9.10 13.16 -7.86
C PHE A 55 7.73 12.58 -8.26
N PHE A 56 6.75 12.60 -7.35
CA PHE A 56 5.44 11.98 -7.55
C PHE A 56 4.41 12.90 -8.23
N ASP A 57 4.74 14.17 -8.41
CA ASP A 57 3.90 15.15 -9.12
C ASP A 57 3.97 14.97 -10.65
N ARG A 58 4.77 14.01 -11.12
CA ARG A 58 4.86 13.64 -12.54
C ARG A 58 3.53 13.05 -13.02
N GLN A 59 3.16 13.43 -14.23
CA GLN A 59 1.99 12.88 -14.90
C GLN A 59 2.35 11.58 -15.63
N ILE A 60 1.49 10.58 -15.49
CA ILE A 60 1.55 9.31 -16.21
C ILE A 60 0.35 9.17 -17.14
N THR A 61 0.52 8.35 -18.18
CA THR A 61 -0.57 8.02 -19.09
C THR A 61 -1.63 7.19 -18.35
N ARG A 62 -2.88 7.24 -18.83
CA ARG A 62 -3.97 6.43 -18.26
C ARG A 62 -3.67 4.93 -18.37
N ASN A 63 -3.08 4.49 -19.48
CA ASN A 63 -2.76 3.08 -19.67
C ASN A 63 -1.72 2.60 -18.63
N THR A 64 -0.65 3.38 -18.43
CA THR A 64 0.37 3.08 -17.41
C THR A 64 -0.23 3.03 -16.01
N TYR A 65 -1.15 3.96 -15.68
CA TYR A 65 -1.87 3.94 -14.41
C TYR A 65 -2.65 2.64 -14.21
N TYR A 66 -3.42 2.20 -15.21
CA TYR A 66 -4.18 0.95 -15.11
C TYR A 66 -3.27 -0.27 -14.96
N VAL A 67 -2.21 -0.36 -15.76
CA VAL A 67 -1.24 -1.46 -15.67
C VAL A 67 -0.61 -1.52 -14.28
N LEU A 68 -0.16 -0.39 -13.74
CA LEU A 68 0.43 -0.33 -12.41
C LEU A 68 -0.58 -0.72 -11.32
N ASN A 69 -1.81 -0.19 -11.38
CA ASN A 69 -2.83 -0.55 -10.41
C ASN A 69 -3.20 -2.04 -10.46
N THR A 70 -3.35 -2.61 -11.66
CA THR A 70 -3.61 -4.05 -11.81
C THR A 70 -2.47 -4.85 -11.21
N LEU A 71 -1.21 -4.50 -11.48
CA LEU A 71 -0.05 -5.18 -10.88
C LEU A 71 -0.05 -5.08 -9.35
N ILE A 72 -0.35 -3.91 -8.79
CA ILE A 72 -0.42 -3.70 -7.34
C ILE A 72 -1.49 -4.61 -6.72
N ILE A 73 -2.68 -4.65 -7.32
CA ILE A 73 -3.78 -5.49 -6.82
C ILE A 73 -3.43 -6.98 -6.95
N SER A 74 -2.86 -7.41 -8.07
CA SER A 74 -2.42 -8.80 -8.26
C SER A 74 -1.37 -9.20 -7.23
N LEU A 75 -0.38 -8.34 -6.96
CA LEU A 75 0.64 -8.57 -5.93
C LEU A 75 0.03 -8.61 -4.53
N LEU A 76 -0.94 -7.75 -4.24
CA LEU A 76 -1.65 -7.75 -2.96
C LEU A 76 -2.38 -9.08 -2.73
N ILE A 77 -3.11 -9.56 -3.73
CA ILE A 77 -3.83 -10.85 -3.66
C ILE A 77 -2.84 -12.00 -3.45
N LEU A 78 -1.75 -12.03 -4.23
CA LEU A 78 -0.72 -13.07 -4.09
C LEU A 78 -0.05 -13.04 -2.72
N ALA A 79 0.27 -11.85 -2.21
CA ALA A 79 0.90 -11.71 -0.90
C ALA A 79 -0.03 -12.21 0.22
N PHE A 80 -1.32 -11.86 0.18
CA PHE A 80 -2.29 -12.37 1.15
C PHE A 80 -2.45 -13.89 1.04
N TYR A 81 -2.53 -14.42 -0.17
CA TYR A 81 -2.59 -15.87 -0.39
C TYR A 81 -1.38 -16.57 0.23
N VAL A 82 -0.17 -16.06 0.02
CA VAL A 82 1.06 -16.62 0.59
C VAL A 82 1.13 -16.49 2.10
N ILE A 83 0.66 -15.38 2.67
CA ILE A 83 0.69 -15.16 4.12
C ILE A 83 -0.32 -16.08 4.85
N GLU A 84 -1.43 -16.42 4.20
CA GLU A 84 -2.49 -17.26 4.79
C GLU A 84 -2.36 -18.75 4.47
N SER A 85 -1.48 -19.13 3.53
CA SER A 85 -1.19 -20.53 3.16
C SER A 85 -0.15 -21.17 4.07
#